data_AF-A0A9W7ZU95-F1
#
_entry.id   AF-A0A9W7ZU95-F1
#
_cell.length_a   1.000
_cell.length_b   1.000
_cell.length_c   1.000
_cell.angle_alpha   90.00
_cell.angle_beta   90.00
_cell.angle_gamma   90.00
#
_symmetry.space_group_name_H-M   'P 1'
#
loop_
_entity.id
_entity.type
_entity.pdbx_description
1 polymer ?
#
loop_
_entity_poly.entity_id
_entity_poly.type
_entity_poly.pdbx_seq_one_letter_code
_entity_poly.pdbx_strand_id
1 'polypeptide(L)'
;MPTLKEKLQKKVWWSPRGWCNILVLAFIILCLLGLFLVYPIVQNYVKKNKTVSGRNPTHVYQPLHPDPLPIDPDTPEEARTYTTFDGKQYQLVFSDEFNADNRTFKAGDDKYWEAVDLWYWPTMDLEYYKPEQVYTEGGNLILRMDKTPTGTLDYRSGMLQSWNKFCFQGGLIEVNVSMPFKAGVSGLWPAAWTLGNLGRAGYGATTDGLWPYTYDACDVGVLINQTNSALSYLPGQRLNKCVCTGDHPSPGKGRGAPEIDIFEASAGSNPNGATVSQSLQVAPFDHRYAINSDHVTTYSNDTTINIYVGGPYQQALSGVTPVDPAWFGGTGFQTYGFQYNTGKEGDITWFVGGKPTWGMGHGVVGPNSISGVDQRVVPEEPMYIIFNLGMAPGFSYVDLEHLEFPAAMYVDYVRVYQDPDNIAVSCDTPDFPTAEYINNHPIAYHNNNVTRWYKAEYETPDYSLDNKCPAP
;
A
#
# COMPACT_ATOMS: atom_id res chain seq x y z
N MET A 1 -73.55 -60.33 4.88
CA MET A 1 -72.81 -59.51 3.89
C MET A 1 -72.48 -58.18 4.53
N PRO A 2 -71.21 -57.73 4.59
CA PRO A 2 -70.90 -56.43 5.17
C PRO A 2 -71.45 -55.31 4.29
N THR A 3 -71.95 -54.25 4.93
CA THR A 3 -72.65 -53.15 4.25
C THR A 3 -71.67 -52.31 3.42
N LEU A 4 -72.17 -51.68 2.33
CA LEU A 4 -71.35 -50.86 1.42
C LEU A 4 -70.54 -49.77 2.14
N LYS A 5 -71.06 -49.28 3.28
CA LYS A 5 -70.40 -48.32 4.18
C LYS A 5 -69.12 -48.86 4.83
N GLU A 6 -69.12 -50.12 5.28
CA GLU A 6 -67.94 -50.75 5.92
C GLU A 6 -66.82 -51.05 4.93
N LYS A 7 -67.16 -51.33 3.65
CA LYS A 7 -66.17 -51.50 2.58
C LYS A 7 -65.53 -50.18 2.12
N LEU A 8 -66.25 -49.06 2.26
CA LEU A 8 -65.73 -47.73 1.93
C LEU A 8 -64.81 -47.18 3.02
N GLN A 9 -65.10 -47.44 4.31
CA GLN A 9 -64.33 -46.87 5.42
C GLN A 9 -62.92 -47.48 5.58
N LYS A 10 -62.74 -48.78 5.27
CA LYS A 10 -61.40 -49.43 5.29
C LYS A 10 -60.50 -49.06 4.11
N LYS A 11 -61.05 -48.50 3.03
CA LYS A 11 -60.29 -48.17 1.80
C LYS A 11 -59.64 -46.79 1.80
N VAL A 12 -60.05 -45.91 2.71
CA VAL A 12 -59.57 -44.51 2.74
C VAL A 12 -58.20 -44.37 3.41
N TRP A 13 -57.87 -45.22 4.39
CA TRP A 13 -56.62 -45.13 5.16
C TRP A 13 -55.43 -45.92 4.56
N TRP A 14 -55.66 -46.71 3.51
CA TRP A 14 -54.65 -47.60 2.93
C TRP A 14 -54.64 -47.55 1.40
N SER A 15 -54.94 -46.39 0.81
CA SER A 15 -54.75 -46.22 -0.63
C SER A 15 -53.27 -45.99 -0.93
N PRO A 16 -52.64 -46.74 -1.87
CA PRO A 16 -51.25 -46.52 -2.27
C PRO A 16 -50.98 -45.08 -2.72
N ARG A 17 -52.00 -44.42 -3.28
CA ARG A 17 -51.96 -43.01 -3.68
C ARG A 17 -51.84 -42.06 -2.48
N GLY A 18 -52.54 -42.34 -1.37
CA GLY A 18 -52.45 -41.55 -0.15
C GLY A 18 -51.05 -41.59 0.46
N TRP A 19 -50.46 -42.78 0.54
CA TRP A 19 -49.07 -42.95 1.00
C TRP A 19 -48.06 -42.28 0.06
N CYS A 20 -48.26 -42.39 -1.27
CA CYS A 20 -47.41 -41.70 -2.24
C CYS A 20 -47.46 -40.17 -2.05
N ASN A 21 -48.64 -39.59 -1.85
CA ASN A 21 -48.79 -38.17 -1.61
C ASN A 21 -48.14 -37.71 -0.30
N ILE A 22 -48.25 -38.49 0.77
CA ILE A 22 -47.60 -38.19 2.06
C ILE A 22 -46.07 -38.23 1.91
N LEU A 23 -45.54 -39.22 1.19
CA LEU A 23 -44.10 -39.34 0.95
C LEU A 23 -43.57 -38.19 0.08
N VAL A 24 -44.31 -37.80 -0.97
CA VAL A 24 -43.95 -36.65 -1.80
C VAL A 24 -43.99 -35.36 -0.99
N LEU A 25 -45.01 -35.17 -0.14
CA LEU A 25 -45.12 -33.99 0.72
C LEU A 25 -43.98 -33.94 1.75
N ALA A 26 -43.65 -35.08 2.37
CA ALA A 26 -42.52 -35.18 3.29
C ALA A 26 -41.19 -34.88 2.59
N PHE A 27 -41.00 -35.36 1.36
CA PHE A 27 -39.83 -35.07 0.55
C PHE A 27 -39.72 -33.58 0.20
N ILE A 28 -40.82 -32.94 -0.20
CA ILE A 28 -40.85 -31.49 -0.50
C ILE A 28 -40.50 -30.69 0.76
N ILE A 29 -41.06 -31.04 1.93
CA ILE A 29 -40.74 -30.38 3.20
C ILE A 29 -39.25 -30.55 3.54
N LEU A 30 -38.68 -31.74 3.38
CA LEU A 30 -37.24 -31.96 3.59
C LEU A 30 -36.37 -31.16 2.64
N CYS A 31 -36.76 -31.04 1.37
CA CYS A 31 -36.06 -30.20 0.39
C CYS A 31 -36.14 -28.71 0.77
N LEU A 32 -37.29 -28.23 1.24
CA LEU A 32 -37.46 -26.84 1.69
C LEU A 32 -36.66 -26.56 2.96
N LEU A 33 -36.64 -27.47 3.93
CA LEU A 33 -35.78 -27.36 5.12
C LEU A 33 -34.29 -27.39 4.71
N GLY A 34 -33.93 -28.24 3.75
CA GLY A 34 -32.60 -28.26 3.14
C GLY A 34 -32.22 -26.91 2.52
N LEU A 35 -33.11 -26.30 1.75
CA LEU A 35 -32.84 -25.06 1.03
C LEU A 35 -32.88 -23.80 1.91
N PHE A 36 -33.78 -23.73 2.89
CA PHE A 36 -34.02 -22.51 3.67
C PHE A 36 -33.44 -22.53 5.09
N LEU A 37 -33.09 -23.70 5.64
CA LEU A 37 -32.44 -23.82 6.96
C LEU A 37 -31.02 -24.36 6.85
N VAL A 38 -30.83 -25.50 6.16
CA VAL A 38 -29.52 -26.15 6.11
C VAL A 38 -28.56 -25.43 5.17
N TYR A 39 -29.01 -25.04 3.97
CA TYR A 39 -28.17 -24.40 2.96
C TYR A 39 -27.58 -23.05 3.43
N PRO A 40 -28.33 -22.14 4.11
CA PRO A 40 -27.74 -20.93 4.68
C PRO A 40 -26.71 -21.22 5.78
N ILE A 41 -26.96 -22.21 6.65
CA ILE A 41 -26.02 -22.61 7.71
C ILE A 41 -24.74 -23.18 7.10
N VAL A 42 -24.85 -24.07 6.13
CA VAL A 42 -23.71 -24.65 5.41
C VAL A 42 -22.96 -23.58 4.62
N GLN A 43 -23.66 -22.68 3.93
CA GLN A 43 -23.04 -21.53 3.26
C GLN A 43 -22.27 -20.64 4.24
N ASN A 44 -22.81 -20.37 5.43
CA ASN A 44 -22.15 -19.55 6.44
C ASN A 44 -20.94 -20.27 7.05
N TYR A 45 -21.06 -21.58 7.30
CA TYR A 45 -19.96 -22.42 7.79
C TYR A 45 -18.85 -22.58 6.76
N VAL A 46 -19.19 -22.79 5.48
CA VAL A 46 -18.25 -22.86 4.36
C VAL A 46 -17.61 -21.50 4.11
N LYS A 47 -18.34 -20.38 4.22
CA LYS A 47 -17.76 -19.03 4.14
C LYS A 47 -16.77 -18.78 5.28
N LYS A 48 -17.12 -19.15 6.52
CA LYS A 48 -16.20 -19.05 7.68
C LYS A 48 -14.97 -19.94 7.58
N ASN A 49 -15.08 -21.13 6.98
CA ASN A 49 -13.96 -22.07 6.88
C ASN A 49 -13.14 -21.94 5.60
N LYS A 50 -13.69 -21.34 4.53
CA LYS A 50 -12.91 -21.00 3.33
C LYS A 50 -11.91 -19.87 3.60
N THR A 51 -12.15 -19.03 4.61
CA THR A 51 -11.21 -17.98 5.02
C THR A 51 -10.02 -18.48 5.84
N VAL A 52 -9.95 -19.75 6.26
CA VAL A 52 -8.94 -20.21 7.25
C VAL A 52 -8.16 -21.47 6.84
N SER A 53 -8.25 -21.98 5.61
CA SER A 53 -7.49 -23.20 5.21
C SER A 53 -6.64 -23.12 3.94
N GLY A 54 -6.34 -21.91 3.45
CA GLY A 54 -5.20 -21.73 2.56
C GLY A 54 -3.97 -21.42 3.38
N ARG A 55 -2.89 -22.21 3.26
CA ARG A 55 -1.54 -21.65 3.49
C ARG A 55 -1.45 -20.43 2.60
N ASN A 56 -1.51 -19.24 3.19
CA ASN A 56 -1.43 -17.97 2.46
C ASN A 56 -0.04 -17.88 1.82
N PRO A 57 0.08 -17.90 0.49
CA PRO A 57 1.38 -17.80 -0.18
C PRO A 57 2.01 -16.40 -0.04
N THR A 58 1.30 -15.45 0.57
CA THR A 58 1.73 -14.08 0.89
C THR A 58 2.59 -13.97 2.15
N HIS A 59 2.71 -15.03 2.97
CA HIS A 59 3.57 -15.01 4.15
C HIS A 59 4.97 -15.52 3.78
N VAL A 60 5.85 -14.63 3.34
CA VAL A 60 7.28 -14.91 3.33
C VAL A 60 7.88 -14.14 4.50
N TYR A 61 8.10 -14.83 5.61
CA TYR A 61 8.86 -14.26 6.73
C TYR A 61 10.26 -13.90 6.23
N GLN A 62 10.63 -12.62 6.33
CA GLN A 62 11.99 -12.16 6.07
C GLN A 62 12.80 -12.14 7.36
N PRO A 63 13.95 -12.84 7.44
CA PRO A 63 14.84 -12.72 8.59
C PRO A 63 15.35 -11.29 8.74
N LEU A 64 15.60 -10.84 9.98
CA LEU A 64 16.12 -9.49 10.28
C LEU A 64 17.40 -9.14 9.51
N HIS A 65 18.27 -10.14 9.35
CA HIS A 65 19.48 -10.06 8.56
C HIS A 65 19.51 -11.27 7.62
N PRO A 66 19.03 -11.12 6.37
CA PRO A 66 19.11 -12.20 5.39
C PRO A 66 20.57 -12.58 5.10
N ASP A 67 20.87 -13.88 5.19
CA ASP A 67 22.14 -14.46 4.77
C ASP A 67 21.89 -15.67 3.85
N PRO A 68 22.22 -15.59 2.54
CA PRO A 68 22.80 -14.43 1.86
C PRO A 68 21.80 -13.26 1.71
N LEU A 69 22.32 -12.04 1.53
CA LEU A 69 21.51 -10.88 1.17
C LEU A 69 20.76 -11.12 -0.16
N PRO A 70 19.53 -10.59 -0.30
CA PRO A 70 18.69 -10.79 -1.49
C PRO A 70 19.15 -9.96 -2.70
N ILE A 71 20.35 -10.24 -3.20
CA ILE A 71 20.95 -9.59 -4.36
C ILE A 71 20.66 -10.43 -5.60
N ASP A 72 20.13 -9.80 -6.65
CA ASP A 72 19.94 -10.41 -7.96
C ASP A 72 21.30 -10.88 -8.54
N PRO A 73 21.43 -12.15 -8.97
CA PRO A 73 22.64 -12.65 -9.61
C PRO A 73 23.12 -11.86 -10.82
N ASP A 74 22.20 -11.19 -11.53
CA ASP A 74 22.51 -10.40 -12.72
C ASP A 74 22.98 -8.97 -12.39
N THR A 75 22.97 -8.56 -11.11
CA THR A 75 23.44 -7.23 -10.72
C THR A 75 24.94 -7.07 -11.01
N PRO A 76 25.34 -6.04 -11.79
CA PRO A 76 26.75 -5.77 -12.09
C PRO A 76 27.60 -5.55 -10.85
N GLU A 77 28.86 -5.96 -10.87
CA GLU A 77 29.77 -5.86 -9.72
C GLU A 77 30.00 -4.39 -9.32
N GLU A 78 30.08 -3.49 -10.29
CA GLU A 78 30.22 -2.05 -10.08
C GLU A 78 29.00 -1.42 -9.37
N ALA A 79 27.84 -2.06 -9.44
CA ALA A 79 26.61 -1.62 -8.79
C ALA A 79 26.45 -2.17 -7.36
N ARG A 80 27.44 -2.88 -6.80
CA ARG A 80 27.36 -3.46 -5.46
C ARG A 80 27.72 -2.49 -4.33
N THR A 81 28.21 -1.31 -4.68
CA THR A 81 28.54 -0.25 -3.73
C THR A 81 28.05 1.08 -4.23
N TYR A 82 27.68 1.97 -3.32
CA TYR A 82 27.24 3.32 -3.63
C TYR A 82 27.92 4.33 -2.71
N THR A 83 28.46 5.42 -3.28
CA THR A 83 28.95 6.56 -2.50
C THR A 83 27.80 7.51 -2.23
N THR A 84 27.34 7.56 -0.99
CA THR A 84 26.19 8.37 -0.57
C THR A 84 26.47 9.87 -0.69
N PHE A 85 25.43 10.70 -0.61
CA PHE A 85 25.57 12.15 -0.74
C PHE A 85 26.33 12.81 0.43
N ASP A 86 26.43 12.12 1.57
CA ASP A 86 27.28 12.46 2.72
C ASP A 86 28.68 11.80 2.67
N GLY A 87 29.02 11.14 1.55
CA GLY A 87 30.36 10.60 1.28
C GLY A 87 30.69 9.26 1.95
N LYS A 88 29.69 8.57 2.51
CA LYS A 88 29.84 7.22 3.07
C LYS A 88 29.76 6.18 1.95
N GLN A 89 30.37 5.02 2.19
CA GLN A 89 30.25 3.87 1.30
C GLN A 89 29.14 2.95 1.82
N TYR A 90 28.06 2.84 1.05
CA TYR A 90 27.02 1.84 1.28
C TYR A 90 27.26 0.61 0.41
N GLN A 91 26.81 -0.55 0.91
CA GLN A 91 26.79 -1.79 0.15
C GLN A 91 25.37 -2.10 -0.32
N LEU A 92 25.26 -2.81 -1.44
CA LEU A 92 24.00 -3.31 -1.94
C LEU A 92 23.44 -4.39 -0.99
N VAL A 93 22.19 -4.22 -0.59
CA VAL A 93 21.48 -5.16 0.31
C VAL A 93 20.27 -5.82 -0.33
N PHE A 94 19.78 -5.26 -1.44
CA PHE A 94 18.76 -5.86 -2.28
C PHE A 94 18.85 -5.35 -3.70
N SER A 95 18.58 -6.21 -4.67
CA SER A 95 18.36 -5.80 -6.05
C SER A 95 17.39 -6.73 -6.75
N ASP A 96 16.76 -6.19 -7.78
CA ASP A 96 16.09 -6.95 -8.83
C ASP A 96 16.37 -6.22 -10.16
N GLU A 97 17.05 -6.91 -11.08
CA GLU A 97 17.43 -6.39 -12.40
C GLU A 97 16.41 -6.80 -13.47
N PHE A 98 15.36 -7.54 -13.10
CA PHE A 98 14.25 -7.92 -13.98
C PHE A 98 14.65 -8.59 -15.32
N ASN A 99 15.86 -9.15 -15.39
CA ASN A 99 16.44 -9.73 -16.61
C ASN A 99 15.82 -11.07 -17.03
N ALA A 100 15.24 -11.81 -16.08
CA ALA A 100 14.54 -13.05 -16.37
C ALA A 100 13.16 -12.76 -16.99
N ASP A 101 13.00 -13.04 -18.28
CA ASP A 101 11.75 -12.87 -19.03
C ASP A 101 10.59 -13.74 -18.51
N ASN A 102 9.36 -13.28 -18.74
CA ASN A 102 8.10 -13.97 -18.46
C ASN A 102 7.88 -14.32 -16.99
N ARG A 103 8.47 -13.57 -16.05
CA ARG A 103 8.08 -13.65 -14.64
C ARG A 103 6.62 -13.23 -14.51
N THR A 104 5.88 -14.01 -13.73
CA THR A 104 4.52 -13.66 -13.31
C THR A 104 4.57 -13.24 -11.85
N PHE A 105 3.70 -12.30 -11.49
CA PHE A 105 3.67 -11.73 -10.15
C PHE A 105 2.34 -11.98 -9.46
N LYS A 106 1.62 -13.06 -9.81
CA LYS A 106 0.41 -13.42 -9.07
C LYS A 106 0.79 -13.78 -7.63
N ALA A 107 -0.19 -13.73 -6.74
CA ALA A 107 0.04 -14.06 -5.34
C ALA A 107 0.70 -15.44 -5.18
N GLY A 108 1.95 -15.43 -4.71
CA GLY A 108 2.77 -16.63 -4.52
C GLY A 108 3.72 -17.02 -5.64
N ASP A 109 3.66 -16.37 -6.80
CA ASP A 109 4.53 -16.72 -7.95
C ASP A 109 5.96 -16.21 -7.77
N ASP A 110 6.12 -15.05 -7.13
CA ASP A 110 7.43 -14.41 -6.93
C ASP A 110 7.78 -14.30 -5.44
N LYS A 111 9.09 -14.40 -5.16
CA LYS A 111 9.64 -14.38 -3.80
C LYS A 111 9.48 -13.01 -3.15
N TYR A 112 9.76 -11.93 -3.89
CA TYR A 112 9.83 -10.57 -3.36
C TYR A 112 8.65 -9.71 -3.77
N TRP A 113 7.95 -10.09 -4.84
CA TRP A 113 6.93 -9.25 -5.46
C TRP A 113 5.54 -9.92 -5.49
N GLU A 114 4.51 -9.09 -5.46
CA GLU A 114 3.12 -9.47 -5.73
C GLU A 114 2.41 -8.34 -6.46
N ALA A 115 1.81 -8.65 -7.61
CA ALA A 115 0.91 -7.77 -8.33
C ALA A 115 -0.50 -7.90 -7.77
N VAL A 116 -1.15 -6.76 -7.53
CA VAL A 116 -2.48 -6.75 -6.92
C VAL A 116 -3.59 -6.98 -7.95
N ASP A 117 -4.71 -7.53 -7.48
CA ASP A 117 -5.96 -7.72 -8.24
C ASP A 117 -7.07 -6.90 -7.56
N LEU A 118 -7.11 -5.59 -7.82
CA LEU A 118 -8.02 -4.65 -7.14
C LEU A 118 -8.31 -3.38 -7.94
N TRP A 119 -9.40 -2.69 -7.56
CA TRP A 119 -9.61 -1.29 -7.92
C TRP A 119 -9.08 -0.39 -6.81
N TYR A 120 -8.20 0.55 -7.16
CA TYR A 120 -7.61 1.49 -6.22
C TYR A 120 -8.48 2.74 -6.09
N TRP A 121 -9.54 2.59 -5.30
CA TRP A 121 -10.51 3.65 -5.04
C TRP A 121 -9.98 4.93 -4.34
N PRO A 122 -8.89 4.94 -3.53
CA PRO A 122 -8.49 6.13 -2.77
C PRO A 122 -8.28 7.38 -3.62
N THR A 123 -7.74 7.21 -4.82
CA THR A 123 -7.49 8.27 -5.82
C THR A 123 -8.54 8.28 -6.95
N MET A 124 -9.54 7.41 -6.85
CA MET A 124 -10.60 7.22 -7.86
C MET A 124 -10.07 6.77 -9.22
N ASP A 125 -9.11 5.85 -9.22
CA ASP A 125 -8.47 5.30 -10.42
C ASP A 125 -9.49 4.86 -11.46
N LEU A 126 -9.22 5.15 -12.73
CA LEU A 126 -10.08 4.81 -13.86
C LEU A 126 -9.85 3.38 -14.38
N GLU A 127 -8.81 2.74 -13.86
CA GLU A 127 -8.36 1.40 -14.20
C GLU A 127 -8.53 0.41 -13.05
N TYR A 128 -8.66 -0.86 -13.42
CA TYR A 128 -8.57 -1.98 -12.50
C TYR A 128 -7.14 -2.56 -12.56
N TYR A 129 -6.47 -2.70 -11.41
CA TYR A 129 -5.16 -3.34 -11.37
C TYR A 129 -5.30 -4.86 -11.50
N LYS A 130 -4.58 -5.46 -12.45
CA LYS A 130 -4.60 -6.90 -12.72
C LYS A 130 -3.18 -7.48 -12.73
N PRO A 131 -2.95 -8.66 -12.15
CA PRO A 131 -1.64 -9.30 -12.19
C PRO A 131 -1.09 -9.54 -13.60
N GLU A 132 -1.96 -9.78 -14.59
CA GLU A 132 -1.55 -9.98 -15.98
C GLU A 132 -1.01 -8.71 -16.67
N GLN A 133 -1.13 -7.54 -16.04
CA GLN A 133 -0.55 -6.28 -16.53
C GLN A 133 0.84 -6.00 -15.97
N VAL A 134 1.38 -6.91 -15.16
CA VAL A 134 2.72 -6.83 -14.58
C VAL A 134 3.50 -8.08 -14.99
N TYR A 135 4.57 -7.90 -15.75
CA TYR A 135 5.39 -9.01 -16.24
C TYR A 135 6.80 -8.51 -16.58
N THR A 136 7.75 -9.42 -16.78
CA THR A 136 9.07 -9.08 -17.30
C THR A 136 9.22 -9.45 -18.77
N GLU A 137 9.83 -8.57 -19.55
CA GLU A 137 10.16 -8.81 -20.96
C GLU A 137 11.32 -7.90 -21.38
N GLY A 138 12.33 -8.49 -22.05
CA GLY A 138 13.42 -7.74 -22.65
C GLY A 138 14.28 -6.98 -21.64
N GLY A 139 14.53 -7.59 -20.47
CA GLY A 139 15.35 -6.99 -19.41
C GLY A 139 14.64 -5.95 -18.56
N ASN A 140 13.29 -5.90 -18.59
CA ASN A 140 12.54 -4.89 -17.87
C ASN A 140 11.33 -5.51 -17.17
N LEU A 141 11.00 -4.97 -16.01
CA LEU A 141 9.65 -5.06 -15.45
C LEU A 141 8.75 -4.08 -16.20
N ILE A 142 7.60 -4.57 -16.68
CA ILE A 142 6.64 -3.80 -17.46
C ILE A 142 5.31 -3.72 -16.70
N LEU A 143 4.84 -2.50 -16.46
CA LEU A 143 3.50 -2.22 -15.95
C LEU A 143 2.70 -1.60 -17.09
N ARG A 144 1.84 -2.41 -17.70
CA ARG A 144 1.07 -2.04 -18.88
C ARG A 144 -0.32 -1.55 -18.50
N MET A 145 -0.78 -0.49 -19.15
CA MET A 145 -2.16 -0.02 -19.13
C MET A 145 -2.79 -0.19 -20.52
N ASP A 146 -3.99 -0.74 -20.58
CA ASP A 146 -4.76 -0.84 -21.82
C ASP A 146 -6.27 -0.61 -21.61
N LYS A 147 -6.96 -0.31 -22.72
CA LYS A 147 -8.41 -0.07 -22.75
C LYS A 147 -9.19 -1.37 -22.88
N THR A 148 -9.07 -2.21 -21.86
CA THR A 148 -9.86 -3.44 -21.74
C THR A 148 -10.82 -3.31 -20.56
N PRO A 149 -12.15 -3.30 -20.81
CA PRO A 149 -13.13 -3.26 -19.74
C PRO A 149 -12.92 -4.38 -18.72
N THR A 150 -12.71 -4.00 -17.46
CA THR A 150 -12.37 -4.91 -16.37
C THR A 150 -13.17 -4.54 -15.12
N GLY A 151 -14.02 -5.45 -14.66
CA GLY A 151 -14.97 -5.14 -13.58
C GLY A 151 -15.96 -4.07 -14.01
N THR A 152 -15.99 -2.95 -13.29
CA THR A 152 -16.84 -1.78 -13.57
C THR A 152 -16.10 -0.63 -14.25
N LEU A 153 -14.85 -0.85 -14.67
CA LEU A 153 -13.94 0.17 -15.20
C LEU A 153 -13.57 -0.14 -16.65
N ASP A 154 -13.21 0.89 -17.40
CA ASP A 154 -12.94 0.80 -18.84
C ASP A 154 -11.48 0.44 -19.16
N TYR A 155 -10.60 0.53 -18.17
CA TYR A 155 -9.17 0.29 -18.30
C TYR A 155 -8.70 -0.77 -17.31
N ARG A 156 -7.54 -1.34 -17.60
CA ARG A 156 -6.77 -2.14 -16.64
C ARG A 156 -5.31 -1.70 -16.66
N SER A 157 -4.64 -1.86 -15.53
CA SER A 157 -3.22 -1.55 -15.39
C SER A 157 -2.51 -2.48 -14.41
N GLY A 158 -1.25 -2.22 -14.10
CA GLY A 158 -0.44 -2.96 -13.13
C GLY A 158 -0.10 -2.12 -11.89
N MET A 159 -0.12 -2.77 -10.72
CA MET A 159 0.52 -2.30 -9.50
C MET A 159 1.24 -3.49 -8.86
N LEU A 160 2.54 -3.34 -8.62
CA LEU A 160 3.43 -4.33 -8.02
C LEU A 160 3.86 -3.87 -6.64
N GLN A 161 3.84 -4.77 -5.66
CA GLN A 161 4.19 -4.47 -4.27
C GLN A 161 5.20 -5.50 -3.75
N SER A 162 6.16 -5.06 -2.94
CA SER A 162 6.96 -5.96 -2.11
C SER A 162 6.38 -6.16 -0.70
N TRP A 163 5.10 -5.81 -0.51
CA TRP A 163 4.42 -5.81 0.79
C TRP A 163 4.59 -7.13 1.52
N ASN A 164 5.10 -7.06 2.76
CA ASN A 164 5.35 -8.20 3.63
C ASN A 164 6.23 -9.31 2.98
N LYS A 165 7.00 -8.96 1.94
CA LYS A 165 7.91 -9.84 1.21
C LYS A 165 9.32 -9.29 1.16
N PHE A 166 9.51 -7.99 0.98
CA PHE A 166 10.77 -7.27 1.12
C PHE A 166 10.51 -5.89 1.72
N CYS A 167 11.19 -5.59 2.83
CA CYS A 167 11.13 -4.29 3.49
C CYS A 167 12.52 -3.84 3.96
N PHE A 168 12.70 -2.54 4.12
CA PHE A 168 13.94 -1.93 4.57
C PHE A 168 13.68 -0.72 5.48
N GLN A 169 14.66 -0.38 6.32
CA GLN A 169 14.64 0.80 7.20
C GLN A 169 15.92 1.60 7.01
N GLY A 170 15.81 2.87 6.63
CA GLY A 170 16.96 3.72 6.28
C GLY A 170 17.72 3.23 5.04
N GLY A 171 18.72 4.01 4.62
CA GLY A 171 19.58 3.66 3.50
C GLY A 171 19.29 4.48 2.25
N LEU A 172 19.58 3.90 1.09
CA LEU A 172 19.34 4.51 -0.22
C LEU A 172 18.59 3.52 -1.11
N ILE A 173 17.55 3.99 -1.78
CA ILE A 173 16.84 3.25 -2.84
C ILE A 173 17.00 3.98 -4.16
N GLU A 174 17.29 3.22 -5.22
CA GLU A 174 17.39 3.69 -6.60
C GLU A 174 16.55 2.80 -7.50
N VAL A 175 15.77 3.40 -8.39
CA VAL A 175 15.03 2.72 -9.46
C VAL A 175 15.38 3.35 -10.79
N ASN A 176 15.59 2.54 -11.83
CA ASN A 176 15.86 3.04 -13.18
C ASN A 176 14.64 2.82 -14.07
N VAL A 177 14.02 3.91 -14.52
CA VAL A 177 12.66 3.88 -15.09
C VAL A 177 12.57 4.62 -16.41
N SER A 178 11.82 4.03 -17.35
CA SER A 178 11.30 4.72 -18.52
C SER A 178 9.80 5.00 -18.32
N MET A 179 9.45 6.28 -18.40
CA MET A 179 8.08 6.75 -18.23
C MET A 179 7.19 6.27 -19.39
N PRO A 180 5.87 6.13 -19.18
CA PRO A 180 4.96 5.64 -20.20
C PRO A 180 4.70 6.66 -21.30
N PHE A 181 4.43 6.15 -22.50
CA PHE A 181 3.97 6.93 -23.66
C PHE A 181 4.91 8.10 -24.01
N LYS A 182 4.46 9.35 -23.93
CA LYS A 182 5.22 10.56 -24.25
C LYS A 182 4.96 11.63 -23.19
N ALA A 183 5.95 12.48 -22.95
CA ALA A 183 5.83 13.62 -22.06
C ALA A 183 4.76 14.62 -22.54
N GLY A 184 4.23 15.42 -21.62
CA GLY A 184 3.31 16.52 -21.91
C GLY A 184 1.84 16.16 -22.04
N VAL A 185 1.47 14.88 -22.14
CA VAL A 185 0.06 14.45 -22.11
C VAL A 185 -0.36 14.10 -20.70
N SER A 186 -1.35 14.83 -20.18
CA SER A 186 -1.83 14.67 -18.81
C SER A 186 -2.73 13.44 -18.67
N GLY A 187 -2.58 12.70 -17.56
CA GLY A 187 -3.53 11.69 -17.13
C GLY A 187 -2.90 10.41 -16.63
N LEU A 188 -1.83 9.92 -17.27
CA LEU A 188 -1.06 8.79 -16.72
C LEU A 188 -0.28 9.25 -15.49
N TRP A 189 -0.26 8.38 -14.48
CA TRP A 189 0.40 8.55 -13.20
C TRP A 189 1.33 7.35 -12.95
N PRO A 190 2.50 7.30 -13.61
CA PRO A 190 3.54 6.35 -13.23
C PRO A 190 4.12 6.76 -11.88
N ALA A 191 4.29 5.81 -10.97
CA ALA A 191 4.87 6.06 -9.66
C ALA A 191 5.73 4.90 -9.18
N ALA A 192 6.78 5.26 -8.44
CA ALA A 192 7.54 4.38 -7.57
C ALA A 192 7.59 5.02 -6.19
N TRP A 193 7.21 4.27 -5.17
CA TRP A 193 7.01 4.81 -3.83
C TRP A 193 7.11 3.71 -2.78
N THR A 194 7.10 4.12 -1.52
CA THR A 194 7.25 3.21 -0.39
C THR A 194 6.21 3.48 0.67
N LEU A 195 5.77 2.42 1.36
CA LEU A 195 4.79 2.50 2.43
C LEU A 195 5.22 1.65 3.63
N GLY A 196 4.92 2.10 4.84
CA GLY A 196 5.17 1.32 6.06
C GLY A 196 4.37 0.01 6.08
N ASN A 197 5.02 -1.10 6.44
CA ASN A 197 4.51 -2.48 6.27
C ASN A 197 3.21 -2.80 7.03
N LEU A 198 2.87 -2.03 8.08
CA LEU A 198 1.59 -2.13 8.77
C LEU A 198 0.40 -1.67 7.92
N GLY A 199 0.62 -0.82 6.92
CA GLY A 199 -0.35 -0.50 5.88
C GLY A 199 -0.13 -1.38 4.64
N ARG A 200 -1.21 -1.72 3.94
CA ARG A 200 -1.14 -2.38 2.63
C ARG A 200 -1.91 -1.53 1.62
N ALA A 201 -1.20 -0.99 0.64
CA ALA A 201 -1.77 -0.16 -0.41
C ALA A 201 -2.89 -0.93 -1.15
N GLY A 202 -4.06 -0.28 -1.27
CA GLY A 202 -5.28 -0.86 -1.83
C GLY A 202 -6.17 -1.61 -0.83
N TYR A 203 -5.73 -1.78 0.42
CA TYR A 203 -6.48 -2.42 1.50
C TYR A 203 -6.83 -1.39 2.59
N GLY A 204 -7.90 -0.63 2.35
CA GLY A 204 -8.22 0.57 3.14
C GLY A 204 -8.37 0.36 4.65
N ALA A 205 -8.85 -0.81 5.10
CA ALA A 205 -8.91 -1.10 6.53
C ALA A 205 -7.53 -1.07 7.21
N THR A 206 -6.47 -1.46 6.50
CA THR A 206 -5.11 -1.49 7.05
C THR A 206 -4.53 -0.08 7.22
N THR A 207 -4.83 0.82 6.28
CA THR A 207 -4.33 2.21 6.29
C THR A 207 -5.19 3.14 7.15
N ASP A 208 -6.42 2.75 7.50
CA ASP A 208 -7.33 3.49 8.37
C ASP A 208 -6.69 3.79 9.74
N GLY A 209 -6.35 5.06 9.98
CA GLY A 209 -5.66 5.54 11.17
C GLY A 209 -4.18 5.13 11.27
N LEU A 210 -3.58 4.59 10.21
CA LEU A 210 -2.13 4.34 10.12
C LEU A 210 -1.45 5.24 9.10
N TRP A 211 -2.04 5.44 7.93
CA TRP A 211 -1.52 6.35 6.93
C TRP A 211 -2.01 7.79 7.20
N PRO A 212 -1.18 8.83 7.02
CA PRO A 212 0.27 8.82 6.76
C PRO A 212 1.09 9.07 8.04
N TYR A 213 0.74 8.44 9.16
CA TYR A 213 1.35 8.75 10.46
C TYR A 213 2.84 8.36 10.51
N THR A 214 3.67 9.32 10.92
CA THR A 214 5.08 9.15 11.28
C THR A 214 5.33 9.78 12.65
N TYR A 215 4.70 9.21 13.68
CA TYR A 215 4.49 9.89 14.96
C TYR A 215 4.60 8.96 16.17
N ASP A 216 5.49 9.29 17.09
CA ASP A 216 5.75 8.56 18.34
C ASP A 216 5.66 9.49 19.57
N ALA A 217 4.54 10.19 19.68
CA ALA A 217 4.21 11.05 20.81
C ALA A 217 2.80 10.79 21.35
N CYS A 218 2.52 11.33 22.54
CA CYS A 218 1.27 11.16 23.25
C CYS A 218 0.64 12.52 23.55
N ASP A 219 -0.06 13.09 22.57
CA ASP A 219 -0.72 14.39 22.65
C ASP A 219 -1.92 14.47 21.69
N VAL A 220 -2.42 15.67 21.39
CA VAL A 220 -3.62 15.85 20.55
C VAL A 220 -3.46 15.32 19.12
N GLY A 221 -2.23 15.10 18.65
CA GLY A 221 -1.93 14.59 17.31
C GLY A 221 -2.52 13.20 17.03
N VAL A 222 -2.72 12.40 18.07
CA VAL A 222 -3.24 11.03 17.96
C VAL A 222 -4.77 10.97 17.96
N LEU A 223 -5.43 12.08 18.30
CA LEU A 223 -6.89 12.16 18.40
C LEU A 223 -7.56 12.27 17.03
N ILE A 224 -8.84 11.89 16.97
CA ILE A 224 -9.70 12.13 15.80
C ILE A 224 -9.58 13.59 15.36
N ASN A 225 -9.30 13.80 14.07
CA ASN A 225 -9.13 15.11 13.44
C ASN A 225 -8.06 15.99 14.09
N GLN A 226 -7.14 15.46 14.90
CA GLN A 226 -6.27 16.27 15.80
C GLN A 226 -7.08 17.28 16.64
N THR A 227 -8.31 16.95 17.01
CA THR A 227 -9.30 17.86 17.64
C THR A 227 -9.74 19.06 16.80
N ASN A 228 -9.31 19.14 15.54
CA ASN A 228 -9.61 20.23 14.63
C ASN A 228 -10.07 19.69 13.27
N SER A 229 -11.38 19.53 13.10
CA SER A 229 -11.98 19.05 11.86
C SER A 229 -11.84 20.00 10.67
N ALA A 230 -11.34 21.23 10.86
CA ALA A 230 -10.97 22.10 9.74
C ALA A 230 -9.53 21.83 9.23
N LEU A 231 -8.71 21.14 10.05
CA LEU A 231 -7.33 20.80 9.74
C LEU A 231 -7.20 19.35 9.26
N SER A 232 -7.81 18.39 9.96
CA SER A 232 -7.63 16.98 9.67
C SER A 232 -8.96 16.24 9.62
N TYR A 233 -9.08 15.31 8.67
CA TYR A 233 -10.17 14.33 8.56
C TYR A 233 -9.69 12.92 8.95
N LEU A 234 -8.47 12.79 9.48
CA LEU A 234 -7.93 11.50 9.92
C LEU A 234 -8.69 11.01 11.15
N PRO A 235 -8.92 9.69 11.27
CA PRO A 235 -9.64 9.10 12.40
C PRO A 235 -8.82 9.09 13.70
N GLY A 236 -7.67 9.75 13.75
CA GLY A 236 -6.67 9.60 14.80
C GLY A 236 -5.68 8.47 14.49
N GLN A 237 -4.55 8.48 15.20
CA GLN A 237 -3.54 7.44 15.05
C GLN A 237 -4.02 6.19 15.80
N ARG A 238 -4.33 5.15 15.04
CA ARG A 238 -4.92 3.91 15.54
C ARG A 238 -3.98 3.16 16.49
N LEU A 239 -2.70 3.11 16.12
CA LEU A 239 -1.64 2.47 16.90
C LEU A 239 -0.77 3.55 17.54
N ASN A 240 -1.35 4.35 18.42
CA ASN A 240 -0.65 5.47 19.04
C ASN A 240 0.12 5.08 20.32
N LYS A 241 1.06 5.93 20.70
CA LYS A 241 1.92 5.74 21.88
C LYS A 241 1.14 5.64 23.20
N CYS A 242 -0.04 6.28 23.28
CA CYS A 242 -0.83 6.38 24.51
C CYS A 242 -1.72 5.15 24.77
N VAL A 243 -1.66 4.13 23.91
CA VAL A 243 -2.46 2.91 24.06
C VAL A 243 -2.15 2.25 25.40
N CYS A 244 -3.21 2.09 26.20
CA CYS A 244 -3.15 1.53 27.54
C CYS A 244 -3.11 0.01 27.51
N THR A 245 -4.08 -0.57 26.82
CA THR A 245 -4.31 -2.01 26.70
C THR A 245 -5.02 -2.29 25.39
N GLY A 246 -4.83 -3.48 24.84
CA GLY A 246 -5.55 -3.95 23.66
C GLY A 246 -4.64 -4.27 22.49
N ASP A 247 -5.23 -4.25 21.31
CA ASP A 247 -4.57 -4.67 20.06
C ASP A 247 -3.56 -3.62 19.57
N HIS A 248 -2.28 -3.88 19.84
CA HIS A 248 -1.18 -3.02 19.45
C HIS A 248 0.13 -3.82 19.32
N PRO A 249 0.90 -3.70 18.21
CA PRO A 249 2.09 -4.53 17.99
C PRO A 249 3.26 -4.20 18.92
N SER A 250 3.34 -2.97 19.41
CA SER A 250 4.43 -2.50 20.27
C SER A 250 3.95 -1.42 21.27
N PRO A 251 3.19 -1.78 22.32
CA PRO A 251 2.62 -0.80 23.26
C PRO A 251 3.66 0.17 23.83
N GLY A 252 3.31 1.45 23.92
CA GLY A 252 4.23 2.52 24.35
C GLY A 252 5.10 3.13 23.24
N LYS A 253 4.94 2.68 21.99
CA LYS A 253 5.53 3.28 20.79
C LYS A 253 4.42 3.57 19.77
N GLY A 254 4.34 4.80 19.27
CA GLY A 254 3.44 5.15 18.17
C GLY A 254 3.89 4.49 16.86
N ARG A 255 2.94 3.90 16.14
CA ARG A 255 3.14 3.14 14.90
C ARG A 255 2.26 3.70 13.79
N GLY A 256 2.66 3.48 12.55
CA GLY A 256 1.96 4.03 11.39
C GLY A 256 2.25 3.30 10.09
N ALA A 257 1.79 3.90 9.00
CA ALA A 257 2.10 3.52 7.63
C ALA A 257 2.53 4.78 6.88
N PRO A 258 3.72 5.33 7.18
CA PRO A 258 4.25 6.51 6.49
C PRO A 258 4.50 6.20 5.01
N GLU A 259 4.60 7.24 4.20
CA GLU A 259 4.78 7.14 2.75
C GLU A 259 5.92 8.05 2.29
N ILE A 260 6.91 7.47 1.59
CA ILE A 260 7.97 8.22 0.90
C ILE A 260 7.91 7.87 -0.58
N ASP A 261 7.72 8.90 -1.41
CA ASP A 261 7.61 8.76 -2.84
C ASP A 261 9.00 8.90 -3.47
N ILE A 262 9.43 7.87 -4.20
CA ILE A 262 10.66 7.91 -4.99
C ILE A 262 10.45 8.85 -6.17
N PHE A 263 9.32 8.69 -6.85
CA PHE A 263 8.73 9.67 -7.74
C PHE A 263 7.23 9.38 -7.96
N GLU A 264 6.49 10.44 -8.24
CA GLU A 264 5.18 10.42 -8.90
C GLU A 264 5.25 11.34 -10.12
N ALA A 265 5.13 10.78 -11.33
CA ALA A 265 5.25 11.60 -12.54
C ALA A 265 3.90 12.08 -13.05
N SER A 266 3.91 13.28 -13.62
CA SER A 266 2.76 13.90 -14.27
C SER A 266 3.20 14.77 -15.44
N ALA A 267 2.24 15.18 -16.28
CA ALA A 267 2.51 16.20 -17.29
C ALA A 267 2.91 17.52 -16.62
N GLY A 268 3.96 18.15 -17.14
CA GLY A 268 4.44 19.43 -16.66
C GLY A 268 3.60 20.60 -17.19
N SER A 269 3.90 21.80 -16.71
CA SER A 269 3.26 23.05 -17.19
C SER A 269 3.63 23.40 -18.64
N ASN A 270 4.74 22.85 -19.15
CA ASN A 270 5.14 22.99 -20.54
C ASN A 270 4.43 21.92 -21.39
N PRO A 271 3.92 22.24 -22.61
CA PRO A 271 3.15 21.30 -23.44
C PRO A 271 3.86 19.99 -23.81
N ASN A 272 5.19 19.96 -23.75
CA ASN A 272 6.00 18.77 -24.00
C ASN A 272 6.81 18.35 -22.75
N GLY A 273 6.55 18.97 -21.61
CA GLY A 273 7.29 18.73 -20.38
C GLY A 273 6.61 17.65 -19.54
N ALA A 274 7.40 16.96 -18.75
CA ALA A 274 6.92 16.16 -17.63
C ALA A 274 7.63 16.62 -16.36
N THR A 275 7.05 16.28 -15.23
CA THR A 275 7.64 16.54 -13.91
C THR A 275 7.48 15.30 -13.06
N VAL A 276 8.42 15.10 -12.14
CA VAL A 276 8.27 14.18 -11.01
C VAL A 276 8.13 14.96 -9.72
N SER A 277 7.11 14.62 -8.94
CA SER A 277 7.03 14.96 -7.52
C SER A 277 7.79 13.90 -6.73
N GLN A 278 8.64 14.33 -5.82
CA GLN A 278 9.33 13.46 -4.86
C GLN A 278 8.95 13.95 -3.47
N SER A 279 8.43 13.07 -2.61
CA SER A 279 7.66 13.50 -1.43
C SER A 279 7.75 12.63 -0.20
N LEU A 280 7.40 13.24 0.94
CA LEU A 280 7.03 12.58 2.19
C LEU A 280 5.61 13.00 2.56
N GLN A 281 4.73 12.03 2.82
CA GLN A 281 3.41 12.28 3.41
C GLN A 281 3.49 12.18 4.94
N VAL A 282 2.90 13.15 5.63
CA VAL A 282 3.06 13.35 7.07
C VAL A 282 1.72 13.51 7.76
N ALA A 283 1.53 12.78 8.86
CA ALA A 283 0.59 13.09 9.93
C ALA A 283 1.28 12.93 11.29
N PRO A 284 0.88 13.70 12.32
CA PRO A 284 -0.13 14.77 12.33
C PRO A 284 0.27 16.05 11.57
N PHE A 285 -0.68 16.97 11.36
CA PHE A 285 -0.51 18.17 10.54
C PHE A 285 -0.22 19.44 11.36
N ASP A 286 0.58 20.32 10.77
CA ASP A 286 0.81 21.68 11.22
C ASP A 286 -0.34 22.62 10.84
N HIS A 287 -0.45 23.72 11.57
CA HIS A 287 -1.43 24.76 11.27
C HIS A 287 -1.20 25.27 9.84
N ARG A 288 -2.23 25.14 8.99
CA ARG A 288 -2.18 25.46 7.54
C ARG A 288 -1.16 24.62 6.76
N TYR A 289 -0.76 23.46 7.27
CA TYR A 289 0.26 22.61 6.67
C TYR A 289 1.59 23.35 6.46
N ALA A 290 1.86 24.35 7.32
CA ALA A 290 3.08 25.14 7.22
C ALA A 290 4.31 24.25 7.43
N ILE A 291 5.40 24.57 6.75
CA ILE A 291 6.68 23.86 6.85
C ILE A 291 7.75 24.84 7.30
N ASN A 292 8.76 24.35 8.02
CA ASN A 292 9.94 25.15 8.31
C ASN A 292 10.94 25.08 7.15
N SER A 293 10.98 26.12 6.32
CA SER A 293 11.86 26.20 5.15
C SER A 293 13.35 26.20 5.49
N ASP A 294 13.74 26.56 6.73
CA ASP A 294 15.15 26.60 7.14
C ASP A 294 15.80 25.20 7.17
N HIS A 295 14.97 24.13 7.20
CA HIS A 295 15.40 22.74 7.16
C HIS A 295 15.21 22.08 5.78
N VAL A 296 14.83 22.86 4.77
CA VAL A 296 14.74 22.41 3.39
C VAL A 296 16.04 22.74 2.67
N THR A 297 16.58 21.77 1.93
CA THR A 297 17.75 21.98 1.07
C THR A 297 17.37 21.73 -0.38
N THR A 298 17.69 22.69 -1.26
CA THR A 298 17.57 22.53 -2.72
C THR A 298 18.97 22.41 -3.31
N TYR A 299 19.25 21.30 -3.96
CA TYR A 299 20.55 21.01 -4.58
C TYR A 299 20.57 21.33 -6.07
N SER A 300 19.41 21.29 -6.72
CA SER A 300 19.23 21.61 -8.14
C SER A 300 18.50 22.94 -8.32
N ASN A 301 18.93 23.74 -9.30
CA ASN A 301 18.22 24.96 -9.71
C ASN A 301 16.94 24.65 -10.50
N ASP A 302 16.79 23.43 -11.02
CA ASP A 302 15.63 23.01 -11.79
C ASP A 302 14.49 22.49 -10.89
N THR A 303 14.81 22.13 -9.65
CA THR A 303 13.84 21.61 -8.68
C THR A 303 13.15 22.76 -7.95
N THR A 304 11.83 22.72 -7.88
CA THR A 304 11.03 23.70 -7.13
C THR A 304 10.30 23.00 -5.98
N ILE A 305 10.36 23.56 -4.78
CA ILE A 305 9.54 23.09 -3.66
C ILE A 305 8.07 23.38 -3.97
N ASN A 306 7.24 22.34 -3.92
CA ASN A 306 5.87 22.41 -4.34
C ASN A 306 5.05 23.35 -3.45
N ILE A 307 4.12 24.07 -4.05
CA ILE A 307 3.16 24.90 -3.33
C ILE A 307 1.98 24.09 -2.79
N TYR A 308 1.76 22.89 -3.33
CA TYR A 308 0.82 21.94 -2.75
C TYR A 308 1.43 21.34 -1.48
N VAL A 309 0.81 21.64 -0.36
CA VAL A 309 1.25 21.24 0.99
C VAL A 309 0.38 20.15 1.61
N GLY A 310 -0.46 19.51 0.80
CA GLY A 310 -1.39 18.46 1.23
C GLY A 310 -2.85 18.90 1.30
N GLY A 311 -3.61 18.22 2.13
CA GLY A 311 -5.04 18.39 2.31
C GLY A 311 -5.55 17.68 3.57
N PRO A 312 -6.88 17.50 3.71
CA PRO A 312 -7.45 17.03 4.98
C PRO A 312 -7.02 15.61 5.39
N TYR A 313 -6.40 14.84 4.51
CA TYR A 313 -5.91 13.48 4.80
C TYR A 313 -4.38 13.37 4.90
N GLN A 314 -3.63 14.40 4.51
CA GLN A 314 -2.16 14.39 4.59
C GLN A 314 -1.59 15.81 4.62
N GLN A 315 -0.50 16.02 5.35
CA GLN A 315 0.43 17.11 5.04
C GLN A 315 1.49 16.55 4.08
N ALA A 316 1.74 17.24 2.98
CA ALA A 316 2.70 16.80 1.97
C ALA A 316 3.93 17.71 1.96
N LEU A 317 5.11 17.10 1.97
CA LEU A 317 6.39 17.77 1.74
C LEU A 317 6.90 17.28 0.39
N SER A 318 7.00 18.15 -0.61
CA SER A 318 7.36 17.71 -1.96
C SER A 318 8.23 18.70 -2.72
N GLY A 319 9.16 18.15 -3.49
CA GLY A 319 9.95 18.86 -4.50
C GLY A 319 9.60 18.34 -5.89
N VAL A 320 9.41 19.25 -6.83
CA VAL A 320 9.03 18.96 -8.21
C VAL A 320 10.21 19.22 -9.13
N THR A 321 10.61 18.20 -9.88
CA THR A 321 11.75 18.26 -10.80
C THR A 321 11.28 18.00 -12.23
N PRO A 322 11.61 18.85 -13.21
CA PRO A 322 11.37 18.58 -14.62
C PRO A 322 12.07 17.31 -15.10
N VAL A 323 11.44 16.62 -16.03
CA VAL A 323 11.91 15.35 -16.60
C VAL A 323 12.08 15.49 -18.10
N ASP A 324 13.19 15.01 -18.63
CA ASP A 324 13.49 15.03 -20.06
C ASP A 324 12.57 14.05 -20.81
N PRO A 325 11.90 14.50 -21.89
CA PRO A 325 11.11 13.62 -22.76
C PRO A 325 11.88 12.43 -23.35
N ALA A 326 13.22 12.46 -23.36
CA ALA A 326 14.06 11.35 -23.80
C ALA A 326 13.91 10.08 -22.95
N TRP A 327 13.35 10.17 -21.73
CA TRP A 327 13.20 9.03 -20.81
C TRP A 327 11.79 8.43 -20.83
N PHE A 328 11.07 8.57 -21.95
CA PHE A 328 9.70 8.10 -22.14
C PHE A 328 9.62 6.98 -23.19
N GLY A 329 8.54 6.20 -23.11
CA GLY A 329 8.12 5.26 -24.13
C GLY A 329 9.02 4.04 -24.28
N GLY A 330 9.84 3.71 -23.27
CA GLY A 330 10.79 2.59 -23.33
C GLY A 330 12.03 2.87 -24.19
N THR A 331 12.28 4.13 -24.57
CA THR A 331 13.41 4.51 -25.44
C THR A 331 14.64 5.00 -24.68
N GLY A 332 14.45 5.48 -23.45
CA GLY A 332 15.48 5.93 -22.55
C GLY A 332 15.03 5.79 -21.11
N PHE A 333 16.01 5.68 -20.21
CA PHE A 333 15.80 5.44 -18.79
C PHE A 333 16.51 6.50 -17.96
N GLN A 334 15.97 6.74 -16.77
CA GLN A 334 16.52 7.66 -15.81
C GLN A 334 16.40 7.07 -14.41
N THR A 335 17.44 7.26 -13.60
CA THR A 335 17.43 6.83 -12.20
C THR A 335 16.68 7.82 -11.33
N TYR A 336 15.86 7.33 -10.41
CA TYR A 336 15.15 8.09 -9.39
C TYR A 336 15.38 7.41 -8.04
N GLY A 337 15.41 8.19 -6.96
CA GLY A 337 15.65 7.60 -5.65
C GLY A 337 15.62 8.59 -4.51
N PHE A 338 15.80 8.03 -3.32
CA PHE A 338 16.09 8.80 -2.12
C PHE A 338 17.11 8.09 -1.23
N GLN A 339 17.88 8.88 -0.52
CA GLN A 339 18.68 8.49 0.62
C GLN A 339 17.98 9.01 1.88
N TYR A 340 17.90 8.21 2.94
CA TYR A 340 17.34 8.68 4.20
C TYR A 340 17.96 8.03 5.44
N ASN A 341 18.00 8.83 6.50
CA ASN A 341 18.28 8.42 7.86
C ASN A 341 16.98 8.52 8.67
N THR A 342 16.64 7.48 9.42
CA THR A 342 15.37 7.39 10.14
C THR A 342 15.41 8.16 11.46
N GLY A 343 14.23 8.37 12.06
CA GLY A 343 14.09 8.81 13.44
C GLY A 343 13.96 10.33 13.62
N LYS A 344 14.10 10.76 14.89
CA LYS A 344 13.80 12.14 15.33
C LYS A 344 14.77 13.19 14.80
N GLU A 345 15.98 12.80 14.46
CA GLU A 345 17.03 13.65 13.89
C GLU A 345 17.35 13.26 12.43
N GLY A 346 16.45 12.49 11.82
CA GLY A 346 16.64 11.97 10.47
C GLY A 346 16.56 13.04 9.39
N ASP A 347 16.89 12.61 8.17
CA ASP A 347 16.85 13.44 6.97
C ASP A 347 16.51 12.56 5.75
N ILE A 348 15.98 13.19 4.71
CA ILE A 348 15.74 12.56 3.41
C ILE A 348 16.34 13.47 2.33
N THR A 349 17.13 12.89 1.42
CA THR A 349 17.62 13.55 0.21
C THR A 349 17.15 12.76 -1.01
N TRP A 350 16.35 13.40 -1.85
CA TRP A 350 15.91 12.83 -3.12
C TRP A 350 16.87 13.17 -4.25
N PHE A 351 16.85 12.34 -5.28
CA PHE A 351 17.69 12.54 -6.46
C PHE A 351 17.00 12.10 -7.76
N VAL A 352 17.50 12.68 -8.85
CA VAL A 352 17.15 12.33 -10.23
C VAL A 352 18.46 12.24 -11.02
N GLY A 353 18.72 11.14 -11.71
CA GLY A 353 19.94 10.92 -12.48
C GLY A 353 21.21 10.80 -11.64
N GLY A 354 21.12 10.17 -10.47
CA GLY A 354 22.20 10.10 -9.48
C GLY A 354 22.61 11.45 -8.88
N LYS A 355 21.85 12.53 -9.13
CA LYS A 355 22.13 13.88 -8.63
C LYS A 355 21.07 14.33 -7.65
N PRO A 356 21.45 14.77 -6.43
CA PRO A 356 20.51 15.35 -5.47
C PRO A 356 19.67 16.46 -6.09
N THR A 357 18.38 16.45 -5.83
CA THR A 357 17.42 17.46 -6.31
C THR A 357 17.01 18.37 -5.16
N TRP A 358 16.40 17.78 -4.13
CA TRP A 358 16.03 18.45 -2.89
C TRP A 358 16.11 17.49 -1.70
N GLY A 359 16.08 18.02 -0.49
CA GLY A 359 16.02 17.24 0.73
C GLY A 359 15.39 18.00 1.89
N MET A 360 15.07 17.25 2.94
CA MET A 360 14.55 17.77 4.20
C MET A 360 15.30 17.16 5.38
N GLY A 361 15.54 17.97 6.42
CA GLY A 361 15.80 17.46 7.76
C GLY A 361 14.52 17.30 8.57
N HIS A 362 14.58 16.53 9.66
CA HIS A 362 13.48 16.34 10.63
C HIS A 362 12.80 17.65 11.08
N GLY A 363 13.54 18.76 11.15
CA GLY A 363 13.04 20.07 11.55
C GLY A 363 12.04 20.71 10.59
N VAL A 364 11.86 20.19 9.36
CA VAL A 364 10.83 20.69 8.42
C VAL A 364 9.43 20.54 9.01
N VAL A 365 9.20 19.46 9.78
CA VAL A 365 7.95 19.15 10.50
C VAL A 365 8.23 18.87 11.99
N GLY A 366 8.88 19.83 12.65
CA GLY A 366 9.17 19.79 14.09
C GLY A 366 7.96 20.07 14.99
N PRO A 367 8.12 20.05 16.33
CA PRO A 367 7.05 20.35 17.27
C PRO A 367 6.34 21.67 16.95
N ASN A 368 5.01 21.64 16.95
CA ASN A 368 4.19 22.78 16.56
C ASN A 368 3.17 23.10 17.66
N SER A 369 3.42 24.20 18.38
CA SER A 369 2.60 24.62 19.50
C SER A 369 1.20 25.13 19.10
N ILE A 370 1.00 25.54 17.84
CA ILE A 370 -0.30 26.00 17.34
C ILE A 370 -1.23 24.80 17.11
N SER A 371 -0.71 23.73 16.49
CA SER A 371 -1.41 22.46 16.32
C SER A 371 -1.38 21.57 17.56
N GLY A 372 -0.53 21.88 18.55
CA GLY A 372 -0.39 21.12 19.80
C GLY A 372 0.32 19.78 19.64
N VAL A 373 1.11 19.61 18.58
CA VAL A 373 1.75 18.33 18.22
C VAL A 373 3.26 18.39 18.42
N ASP A 374 3.84 17.28 18.86
CA ASP A 374 5.28 17.07 19.02
C ASP A 374 5.97 16.78 17.67
N GLN A 375 7.25 16.38 17.72
CA GLN A 375 8.08 16.04 16.57
C GLN A 375 7.48 14.88 15.75
N ARG A 376 7.30 15.10 14.44
CA ARG A 376 7.08 14.02 13.48
C ARG A 376 8.42 13.45 13.07
N VAL A 377 8.58 12.13 13.10
CA VAL A 377 9.88 11.49 12.85
C VAL A 377 10.08 11.27 11.36
N VAL A 378 11.32 11.22 10.89
CA VAL A 378 11.60 10.62 9.57
C VAL A 378 11.29 9.12 9.70
N PRO A 379 10.53 8.51 8.77
CA PRO A 379 9.94 7.18 8.94
C PRO A 379 10.90 6.13 9.51
N GLU A 380 10.47 5.48 10.60
CA GLU A 380 11.20 4.38 11.24
C GLU A 380 10.54 3.02 10.97
N GLU A 381 9.34 2.99 10.39
CA GLU A 381 8.66 1.73 10.04
C GLU A 381 9.44 0.98 8.96
N PRO A 382 9.45 -0.38 8.96
CA PRO A 382 9.85 -1.15 7.80
C PRO A 382 9.04 -0.76 6.57
N MET A 383 9.72 -0.27 5.53
CA MET A 383 9.10 0.25 4.31
C MET A 383 9.18 -0.78 3.20
N TYR A 384 8.07 -1.04 2.50
CA TYR A 384 8.05 -1.88 1.30
C TYR A 384 7.90 -1.03 0.03
N ILE A 385 8.26 -1.57 -1.12
CA ILE A 385 8.34 -0.87 -2.41
C ILE A 385 7.06 -1.11 -3.20
N ILE A 386 6.60 -0.06 -3.89
CA ILE A 386 5.44 -0.10 -4.77
C ILE A 386 5.81 0.52 -6.12
N PHE A 387 5.41 -0.16 -7.20
CA PHE A 387 5.39 0.40 -8.55
C PHE A 387 3.95 0.37 -9.05
N ASN A 388 3.46 1.44 -9.65
CA ASN A 388 2.18 1.42 -10.37
C ASN A 388 2.20 2.32 -11.60
N LEU A 389 1.33 1.99 -12.55
CA LEU A 389 0.94 2.90 -13.61
C LEU A 389 -0.54 3.23 -13.42
N GLY A 390 -0.82 4.35 -12.77
CA GLY A 390 -2.17 4.80 -12.47
C GLY A 390 -2.77 5.74 -13.52
N MET A 391 -4.09 5.96 -13.47
CA MET A 391 -4.78 7.03 -14.18
C MET A 391 -5.97 7.53 -13.35
N ALA A 392 -5.77 8.63 -12.62
CA ALA A 392 -6.67 9.00 -11.54
C ALA A 392 -7.04 10.50 -11.56
N PRO A 393 -8.33 10.87 -11.64
CA PRO A 393 -8.76 12.27 -11.53
C PRO A 393 -8.54 12.84 -10.13
N GLY A 394 -8.39 11.99 -9.10
CA GLY A 394 -7.98 12.40 -7.77
C GLY A 394 -6.50 12.82 -7.68
N PHE A 395 -5.68 12.50 -8.69
CA PHE A 395 -4.26 12.85 -8.77
C PHE A 395 -4.01 13.99 -9.77
N SER A 396 -4.46 13.84 -11.02
CA SER A 396 -4.24 14.85 -12.06
C SER A 396 -5.39 14.90 -13.07
N TYR A 397 -5.42 15.95 -13.89
CA TYR A 397 -6.38 16.02 -15.00
C TYR A 397 -6.10 14.92 -16.02
N VAL A 398 -7.14 14.20 -16.44
CA VAL A 398 -7.00 13.07 -17.39
C VAL A 398 -7.44 13.50 -18.79
N ASP A 399 -6.47 13.67 -19.70
CA ASP A 399 -6.70 14.04 -21.09
C ASP A 399 -6.92 12.79 -21.97
N LEU A 400 -8.10 12.18 -21.83
CA LEU A 400 -8.47 10.97 -22.59
C LEU A 400 -8.48 11.16 -24.11
N GLU A 401 -8.52 12.41 -24.61
CA GLU A 401 -8.52 12.68 -26.05
C GLU A 401 -7.12 12.46 -26.66
N HIS A 402 -6.06 12.80 -25.92
CA HIS A 402 -4.68 12.73 -26.40
C HIS A 402 -3.87 11.55 -25.83
N LEU A 403 -4.45 10.79 -24.89
CA LEU A 403 -3.86 9.55 -24.38
C LEU A 403 -3.99 8.41 -25.40
N GLU A 404 -2.89 7.68 -25.59
CA GLU A 404 -2.84 6.51 -26.46
C GLU A 404 -2.64 5.24 -25.63
N PHE A 405 -3.37 4.17 -26.00
CA PHE A 405 -3.30 2.88 -25.34
C PHE A 405 -2.97 1.77 -26.36
N PRO A 406 -2.18 0.75 -26.00
CA PRO A 406 -1.59 0.54 -24.67
C PRO A 406 -0.45 1.52 -24.36
N ALA A 407 -0.31 1.87 -23.09
CA ALA A 407 0.85 2.58 -22.54
C ALA A 407 1.53 1.68 -21.51
N ALA A 408 2.84 1.84 -21.29
CA ALA A 408 3.55 1.02 -20.32
C ALA A 408 4.68 1.80 -19.65
N MET A 409 4.83 1.62 -18.34
CA MET A 409 6.00 2.02 -17.58
C MET A 409 6.99 0.85 -17.57
N TYR A 410 8.27 1.14 -17.76
CA TYR A 410 9.35 0.15 -17.79
C TYR A 410 10.31 0.41 -16.64
N VAL A 411 10.64 -0.61 -15.88
CA VAL A 411 11.63 -0.55 -14.79
C VAL A 411 12.76 -1.50 -15.15
N ASP A 412 13.95 -0.94 -15.37
CA ASP A 412 15.17 -1.68 -15.69
C ASP A 412 15.71 -2.38 -14.44
N TYR A 413 15.82 -1.65 -13.32
CA TYR A 413 16.17 -2.25 -12.04
C TYR A 413 15.62 -1.49 -10.85
N VAL A 414 15.63 -2.15 -9.70
CA VAL A 414 15.56 -1.54 -8.37
C VAL A 414 16.71 -2.04 -7.50
N ARG A 415 17.35 -1.12 -6.78
CA ARG A 415 18.49 -1.41 -5.91
C ARG A 415 18.35 -0.68 -4.58
N VAL A 416 18.61 -1.38 -3.48
CA VAL A 416 18.63 -0.81 -2.12
C VAL A 416 20.03 -1.00 -1.53
N TYR A 417 20.56 0.07 -0.96
CA TYR A 417 21.88 0.14 -0.36
C TYR A 417 21.79 0.60 1.08
N GLN A 418 22.63 0.04 1.95
CA GLN A 418 22.73 0.42 3.35
C GLN A 418 24.18 0.45 3.81
N ASP A 419 24.41 1.12 4.94
CA ASP A 419 25.68 1.06 5.64
C ASP A 419 25.99 -0.42 5.98
N PRO A 420 27.17 -0.95 5.60
CA PRO A 420 27.54 -2.33 5.91
C PRO A 420 27.52 -2.65 7.41
N ASP A 421 27.70 -1.65 8.27
CA ASP A 421 27.67 -1.81 9.72
C ASP A 421 26.25 -1.69 10.31
N ASN A 422 25.26 -1.31 9.50
CA ASN A 422 23.87 -1.09 9.93
C ASN A 422 22.84 -1.52 8.86
N ILE A 423 22.78 -2.82 8.61
CA ILE A 423 21.82 -3.44 7.67
C ILE A 423 20.51 -3.73 8.38
N ALA A 424 19.42 -3.16 7.88
CA ALA A 424 18.06 -3.34 8.38
C ALA A 424 17.12 -3.70 7.23
N VAL A 425 17.06 -5.00 6.91
CA VAL A 425 16.30 -5.57 5.79
C VAL A 425 15.37 -6.67 6.30
N SER A 426 14.27 -6.24 6.91
CA SER A 426 13.17 -7.12 7.28
C SER A 426 11.90 -6.34 7.44
N CYS A 427 10.78 -7.01 7.17
CA CYS A 427 9.45 -6.48 7.41
C CYS A 427 9.03 -6.55 8.88
N ASP A 428 9.71 -7.35 9.71
CA ASP A 428 9.34 -7.65 11.09
C ASP A 428 10.58 -7.57 11.99
N THR A 429 10.84 -6.40 12.54
CA THR A 429 12.02 -6.16 13.38
C THR A 429 11.66 -6.13 14.86
N PRO A 430 12.61 -6.42 15.78
CA PRO A 430 12.32 -6.39 17.22
C PRO A 430 11.75 -5.05 17.70
N ASP A 431 12.22 -3.94 17.12
CA ASP A 431 11.80 -2.59 17.48
C ASP A 431 10.51 -2.14 16.78
N PHE A 432 10.19 -2.76 15.64
CA PHE A 432 9.02 -2.47 14.81
C PHE A 432 8.36 -3.78 14.33
N PRO A 433 7.81 -4.60 15.25
CA PRO A 433 7.18 -5.85 14.87
C PRO A 433 5.93 -5.58 14.04
N THR A 434 5.67 -6.44 13.05
CA THR A 434 4.48 -6.40 12.19
C THR A 434 3.88 -7.79 11.96
N ALA A 435 4.67 -8.86 12.01
CA ALA A 435 4.24 -10.16 11.51
C ALA A 435 3.05 -10.74 12.29
N GLU A 436 3.16 -10.80 13.62
CA GLU A 436 2.08 -11.29 14.47
C GLU A 436 0.81 -10.43 14.31
N TYR A 437 0.98 -9.12 14.28
CA TYR A 437 -0.12 -8.18 14.12
C TYR A 437 -0.85 -8.37 12.78
N ILE A 438 -0.13 -8.46 11.67
CA ILE A 438 -0.74 -8.72 10.35
C ILE A 438 -1.47 -10.07 10.35
N ASN A 439 -0.86 -11.11 10.92
CA ASN A 439 -1.42 -12.46 10.97
C ASN A 439 -2.70 -12.54 11.80
N ASN A 440 -2.82 -11.73 12.85
CA ASN A 440 -4.00 -11.67 13.70
C ASN A 440 -5.16 -10.88 13.07
N HIS A 441 -4.93 -10.19 11.94
CA HIS A 441 -5.92 -9.32 11.29
C HIS A 441 -6.24 -9.68 9.82
N PRO A 442 -6.47 -10.96 9.47
CA PRO A 442 -6.56 -11.41 8.08
C PRO A 442 -7.68 -10.73 7.27
N ILE A 443 -8.81 -10.39 7.90
CA ILE A 443 -9.91 -9.66 7.23
C ILE A 443 -9.43 -8.30 6.69
N ALA A 444 -8.63 -7.55 7.45
CA ALA A 444 -8.15 -6.25 6.98
C ALA A 444 -7.10 -6.39 5.87
N TYR A 445 -6.15 -7.32 6.04
CA TYR A 445 -4.99 -7.46 5.14
C TYR A 445 -5.25 -8.28 3.87
N HIS A 446 -6.35 -9.04 3.80
CA HIS A 446 -6.68 -9.89 2.65
C HIS A 446 -8.04 -9.59 2.01
N ASN A 447 -8.83 -8.65 2.55
CA ASN A 447 -10.08 -8.21 1.94
C ASN A 447 -10.06 -6.71 1.60
N ASN A 448 -9.71 -6.41 0.35
CA ASN A 448 -9.67 -5.05 -0.19
C ASN A 448 -11.04 -4.34 -0.26
N ASN A 449 -12.16 -5.07 -0.15
CA ASN A 449 -13.49 -4.46 -0.09
C ASN A 449 -13.79 -3.80 1.26
N VAL A 450 -12.99 -4.11 2.29
CA VAL A 450 -13.14 -3.52 3.63
C VAL A 450 -12.23 -2.30 3.73
N THR A 451 -12.86 -1.13 3.83
CA THR A 451 -12.15 0.16 3.75
C THR A 451 -11.94 0.85 5.11
N ARG A 452 -12.43 0.26 6.21
CA ARG A 452 -12.31 0.80 7.56
C ARG A 452 -11.99 -0.30 8.56
N TRP A 453 -11.21 0.01 9.58
CA TRP A 453 -10.76 -0.98 10.58
C TRP A 453 -11.95 -1.65 11.30
N TYR A 454 -12.91 -0.85 11.78
CA TYR A 454 -14.09 -1.38 12.47
C TYR A 454 -14.99 -2.23 11.56
N LYS A 455 -14.96 -2.00 10.23
CA LYS A 455 -15.70 -2.84 9.26
C LYS A 455 -15.01 -4.18 9.03
N ALA A 456 -13.75 -4.32 9.42
CA ALA A 456 -13.01 -5.58 9.44
C ALA A 456 -13.29 -6.38 10.73
N GLU A 457 -14.24 -5.94 11.56
CA GLU A 457 -14.62 -6.57 12.84
C GLU A 457 -13.51 -6.50 13.90
N TYR A 458 -12.63 -5.50 13.81
CA TYR A 458 -11.58 -5.24 14.79
C TYR A 458 -11.83 -3.93 15.53
N GLU A 459 -11.54 -3.94 16.83
CA GLU A 459 -11.67 -2.78 17.69
C GLU A 459 -10.38 -1.94 17.64
N THR A 460 -10.51 -0.65 17.91
CA THR A 460 -9.35 0.21 18.13
C THR A 460 -8.97 0.14 19.61
N PRO A 461 -7.67 0.04 19.97
CA PRO A 461 -7.27 -0.08 21.36
C PRO A 461 -7.62 1.19 22.16
N ASP A 462 -7.95 1.01 23.44
CA ASP A 462 -8.20 2.11 24.36
C ASP A 462 -6.89 2.84 24.71
N TYR A 463 -6.94 4.16 24.76
CA TYR A 463 -5.76 5.01 25.03
C TYR A 463 -6.12 6.22 25.90
N SER A 464 -5.13 6.79 26.58
CA SER A 464 -5.30 7.96 27.45
C SER A 464 -4.14 8.94 27.31
N LEU A 465 -4.44 10.21 27.01
CA LEU A 465 -3.41 11.26 26.92
C LEU A 465 -2.82 11.66 28.28
N ASP A 466 -3.57 11.48 29.37
CA ASP A 466 -3.15 11.88 30.72
C ASP A 466 -2.59 10.71 31.55
N ASN A 467 -2.26 9.59 30.90
CA ASN A 467 -1.82 8.33 31.50
C ASN A 467 -2.81 7.77 32.54
N LYS A 468 -4.07 8.22 32.53
CA LYS A 468 -5.15 7.63 33.34
C LYS A 468 -5.91 6.62 32.50
N CYS A 469 -5.32 5.44 32.36
CA CYS A 469 -5.97 4.34 31.68
C CYS A 469 -7.28 3.96 32.40
N PRO A 470 -8.37 3.69 31.65
CA PRO A 470 -9.57 3.11 32.21
C PRO A 470 -9.23 1.84 32.99
N ALA A 471 -9.90 1.59 34.12
CA ALA A 471 -9.74 0.33 34.82
C ALA A 471 -10.25 -0.81 33.91
N PRO A 472 -9.54 -1.96 33.86
CA PRO A 472 -9.89 -3.08 32.98
C PRO A 472 -11.25 -3.72 33.31
#